data_AF-A0A6G1GMI9-F1
#
_entry.id   AF-A0A6G1GMI9-F1
#
_cell.length_a   1.000
_cell.length_b   1.000
_cell.length_c   1.000
_cell.angle_alpha   90.00
_cell.angle_beta   90.00
_cell.angle_gamma   90.00
#
_symmetry.space_group_name_H-M   'P 1'
#
loop_
_entity.id
_entity.type
_entity.pdbx_description
1 polymer ?
#
loop_
_entity_poly.entity_id
_entity_poly.type
_entity_poly.pdbx_seq_one_letter_code
_entity_poly.pdbx_strand_id
1 'polypeptide(L)'
;MKTFSMAHCRILPPPQIFLDDLNWWITALTLRNGVRFFQDPALRTQHHLFTDASTSTGYGGFFFQCDPATHPTPCRQWTLHSTSLLQDNLYAVPTPPEHRNSHINVLEVLAISDAFARWAPRWQHGAVHIHTDNTVALAGLQNSVLAGPANLLLRQLLLQAASLDIYLQSSWIPSAENVLADALSRADWPVVESLCPQASIEALKTAG
;
A
#
# COMPACT_ATOMS: atom_id res chain seq x y z
N MET A 1 -32.19 36.32 47.91
CA MET A 1 -32.53 35.48 46.74
C MET A 1 -31.21 35.18 46.02
N LYS A 2 -30.63 33.98 46.19
CA LYS A 2 -29.37 33.59 45.53
C LYS A 2 -29.70 33.01 44.16
N THR A 3 -29.22 33.64 43.10
CA THR A 3 -29.28 33.12 41.74
C THR A 3 -28.30 31.95 41.60
N PHE A 4 -28.82 30.77 41.28
CA PHE A 4 -27.99 29.64 40.85
C PHE A 4 -27.49 29.94 39.44
N SER A 5 -26.16 30.07 39.28
CA SER A 5 -25.52 30.08 37.98
C SER A 5 -25.48 28.63 37.47
N MET A 6 -26.20 28.33 36.39
CA MET A 6 -26.01 27.07 35.67
C MET A 6 -24.62 27.09 35.04
N ALA A 7 -23.71 26.26 35.57
CA ALA A 7 -22.48 25.91 34.89
C ALA A 7 -22.87 25.24 33.57
N HIS A 8 -22.68 25.94 32.45
CA HIS A 8 -22.82 25.36 31.13
C HIS A 8 -21.78 24.25 30.98
N CYS A 9 -22.20 23.00 31.11
CA CYS A 9 -21.40 21.85 30.72
C CYS A 9 -21.24 21.91 29.19
N ARG A 10 -20.10 22.43 28.72
CA ARG A 10 -19.76 22.41 27.31
C ARG A 10 -19.33 20.99 26.95
N ILE A 11 -20.21 20.27 26.26
CA ILE A 11 -19.79 19.05 25.54
C ILE A 11 -18.86 19.53 24.43
N LEU A 12 -17.57 19.21 24.55
CA LEU A 12 -16.60 19.49 23.50
C LEU A 12 -16.92 18.61 22.29
N PRO A 13 -16.83 19.12 21.05
CA PRO A 13 -16.92 18.28 19.88
C PRO A 13 -15.81 17.21 19.97
N PRO A 14 -16.09 15.97 19.57
CA PRO A 14 -15.06 14.95 19.55
C PRO A 14 -13.90 15.39 18.64
N PRO A 15 -12.65 14.99 18.95
CA PRO A 15 -11.51 15.29 18.11
C PRO A 15 -11.73 14.83 16.67
N GLN A 16 -11.16 15.54 15.68
CA GLN A 16 -11.32 15.18 14.26
C GLN A 16 -10.91 13.73 13.98
N ILE A 17 -9.83 13.26 14.60
CA ILE A 17 -9.37 11.87 14.48
C ILE A 17 -10.41 10.83 14.91
N PHE A 18 -11.28 11.16 15.88
CA PHE A 18 -12.38 10.30 16.30
C PHE A 18 -13.51 10.29 15.26
N LEU A 19 -13.82 11.44 14.67
CA LEU A 19 -14.80 11.53 13.59
C LEU A 19 -14.32 10.78 12.34
N ASP A 20 -13.03 10.86 12.02
CA ASP A 20 -12.42 10.13 10.91
C ASP A 20 -12.49 8.61 11.14
N ASP A 21 -12.30 8.15 12.38
CA ASP A 21 -12.44 6.74 12.76
C ASP A 21 -13.89 6.24 12.60
N LEU A 22 -14.87 7.03 13.04
CA LEU A 22 -16.30 6.70 12.85
C LEU A 22 -16.68 6.66 11.36
N ASN A 23 -16.24 7.65 10.58
CA ASN A 23 -16.46 7.66 9.14
C ASN A 23 -15.84 6.44 8.47
N TRP A 24 -14.64 6.06 8.89
CA TRP A 24 -13.97 4.84 8.42
C TRP A 24 -14.83 3.59 8.68
N TRP A 25 -15.38 3.44 9.89
CA TRP A 25 -16.27 2.32 10.21
C TRP A 25 -17.56 2.32 9.38
N ILE A 26 -18.18 3.49 9.19
CA ILE A 26 -19.40 3.61 8.38
C ILE A 26 -19.13 3.20 6.93
N THR A 27 -18.02 3.67 6.35
CA THR A 27 -17.60 3.30 4.99
C THR A 27 -17.33 1.79 4.90
N ALA A 28 -16.60 1.22 5.86
CA ALA A 28 -16.32 -0.21 5.90
C ALA A 28 -17.60 -1.06 5.94
N LEU A 29 -18.56 -0.67 6.77
CA LEU A 29 -19.83 -1.39 6.92
C LEU A 29 -20.73 -1.26 5.68
N THR A 30 -20.66 -0.13 4.97
CA THR A 30 -21.47 0.10 3.75
C THR A 30 -20.90 -0.63 2.53
N LEU A 31 -19.57 -0.80 2.46
CA LEU A 31 -18.90 -1.51 1.37
C LEU A 31 -19.01 -3.04 1.49
N ARG A 32 -19.38 -3.57 2.66
CA ARG A 32 -19.53 -5.00 2.92
C ARG A 32 -20.89 -5.51 2.43
N ASN A 33 -20.93 -6.12 1.25
CA ASN A 33 -22.11 -6.82 0.70
C ASN A 33 -22.40 -8.21 1.34
N GLY A 34 -21.71 -8.56 2.43
CA GLY A 34 -21.97 -9.77 3.21
C GLY A 34 -21.51 -11.09 2.59
N VAL A 35 -20.79 -11.10 1.45
CA VAL A 35 -20.41 -12.35 0.78
C VAL A 35 -18.93 -12.36 0.36
N ARG A 36 -18.10 -13.03 1.17
CA ARG A 36 -17.09 -14.05 0.77
C ARG A 36 -16.17 -14.39 1.96
N PHE A 37 -16.33 -15.60 2.50
CA PHE A 37 -15.57 -16.12 3.65
C PHE A 37 -14.88 -17.48 3.37
N PHE A 38 -15.00 -18.07 2.17
CA PHE A 38 -14.73 -19.52 1.99
C PHE A 38 -13.87 -19.93 0.78
N GLN A 39 -13.33 -19.02 -0.03
CA GLN A 39 -12.35 -19.41 -1.05
C GLN A 39 -10.95 -19.36 -0.46
N ASP A 40 -10.23 -20.48 -0.58
CA ASP A 40 -8.83 -20.59 -0.21
C ASP A 40 -8.05 -19.45 -0.91
N PRO A 41 -7.40 -18.54 -0.16
CA PRO A 41 -6.63 -17.46 -0.75
C PRO A 41 -5.55 -17.94 -1.73
N ALA A 42 -5.06 -19.16 -1.59
CA ALA A 42 -4.10 -19.75 -2.52
C ALA A 42 -4.68 -20.03 -3.91
N LEU A 43 -6.01 -20.07 -4.05
CA LEU A 43 -6.71 -20.26 -5.32
C LEU A 43 -7.06 -18.94 -6.03
N ARG A 44 -6.88 -17.81 -5.36
CA ARG A 44 -7.10 -16.49 -5.97
C ARG A 44 -5.93 -16.16 -6.91
N THR A 45 -6.19 -15.30 -7.90
CA THR A 45 -5.11 -14.66 -8.67
C THR A 45 -4.16 -13.95 -7.70
N GLN A 46 -2.87 -14.26 -7.78
CA GLN A 46 -1.86 -13.71 -6.89
C GLN A 46 -1.23 -12.49 -7.54
N HIS A 47 -1.10 -11.41 -6.78
CA HIS A 47 -0.37 -10.21 -7.15
C HIS A 47 0.75 -10.01 -6.15
N HIS A 48 1.99 -9.90 -6.63
CA HIS A 48 3.14 -9.65 -5.78
C HIS A 48 3.54 -8.18 -5.91
N LEU A 49 3.33 -7.42 -4.85
CA LEU A 49 3.61 -5.98 -4.77
C LEU A 49 4.93 -5.78 -4.04
N PHE A 50 5.82 -4.98 -4.62
CA PHE A 50 7.08 -4.55 -4.04
C PHE A 50 7.08 -3.03 -4.01
N THR A 51 7.41 -2.46 -2.86
CA THR A 51 7.48 -1.01 -2.68
C THR A 51 8.71 -0.62 -1.90
N ASP A 52 9.16 0.60 -2.10
CA ASP A 52 10.21 1.23 -1.31
C ASP A 52 10.00 2.75 -1.25
N ALA A 53 10.60 3.38 -0.25
CA ALA A 53 10.59 4.82 -0.08
C ALA A 53 11.98 5.38 0.24
N SER A 54 12.24 6.57 -0.29
CA SER A 54 13.44 7.36 -0.04
C SER A 54 13.08 8.67 0.67
N THR A 55 13.85 9.04 1.69
CA THR A 55 13.67 10.31 2.40
C THR A 55 14.05 11.54 1.57
N SER A 56 14.86 11.36 0.52
CA SER A 56 15.40 12.48 -0.27
C SER A 56 14.71 12.69 -1.61
N THR A 57 14.06 11.65 -2.14
CA THR A 57 13.61 11.65 -3.55
C THR A 57 12.11 11.45 -3.66
N GLY A 58 11.64 10.28 -3.26
CA GLY A 58 10.30 9.83 -3.58
C GLY A 58 10.02 8.45 -3.02
N TYR A 59 8.99 7.83 -3.56
CA TYR A 59 8.65 6.45 -3.31
C TYR A 59 8.22 5.80 -4.61
N GLY A 60 8.31 4.48 -4.66
CA GLY A 60 8.02 3.74 -5.87
C GLY A 60 7.72 2.30 -5.59
N GLY A 61 7.29 1.61 -6.63
CA GLY A 61 6.97 0.21 -6.52
C GLY A 61 6.53 -0.40 -7.82
N PHE A 62 6.41 -1.72 -7.80
CA PHE A 62 5.99 -2.50 -8.93
C PHE A 62 5.17 -3.69 -8.49
N PHE A 63 4.38 -4.24 -9.39
CA PHE A 63 3.72 -5.52 -9.15
C PHE A 63 3.75 -6.42 -10.38
N PHE A 64 3.69 -7.73 -10.15
CA PHE A 64 3.38 -8.69 -11.19
C PHE A 64 2.30 -9.65 -10.73
N GLN A 65 1.62 -10.26 -11.69
CA GLN A 65 0.57 -11.23 -11.46
C GLN A 65 1.10 -12.65 -11.67
N CYS A 66 0.65 -13.57 -10.84
CA CYS A 66 0.84 -15.00 -10.99
C CYS A 66 -0.51 -15.70 -10.79
N ASP A 67 -0.89 -16.54 -11.76
CA ASP A 67 -2.08 -17.36 -11.65
C ASP A 67 -1.67 -18.76 -11.13
N PRO A 68 -2.16 -19.19 -9.96
CA PRO A 68 -1.88 -20.53 -9.42
C PRO A 68 -2.22 -21.67 -10.39
N ALA A 69 -3.18 -21.46 -11.30
CA ALA A 69 -3.56 -22.46 -12.29
C ALA A 69 -2.50 -22.65 -13.39
N THR A 70 -1.73 -21.60 -13.72
CA THR A 70 -0.69 -21.65 -14.77
C THR A 70 0.72 -21.75 -14.20
N HIS A 71 0.91 -21.38 -12.94
CA HIS A 71 2.21 -21.38 -12.26
C HIS A 71 2.13 -22.10 -10.90
N PRO A 72 2.42 -23.42 -10.85
CA PRO A 72 2.32 -24.20 -9.62
C PRO A 72 3.43 -23.93 -8.60
N THR A 73 4.51 -23.25 -8.98
CA THR A 73 5.58 -22.81 -8.07
C THR A 73 5.30 -21.42 -7.49
N PRO A 74 5.65 -21.15 -6.22
CA PRO A 74 5.46 -19.82 -5.62
C PRO A 74 6.20 -18.74 -6.41
N CYS A 75 5.45 -17.83 -7.03
CA CYS A 75 5.97 -16.71 -7.83
C CYS A 75 6.55 -15.57 -6.97
N ARG A 76 7.47 -15.88 -6.05
CA ARG A 76 8.05 -14.88 -5.13
C ARG A 76 9.27 -14.15 -5.70
N GLN A 77 9.96 -14.75 -6.67
CA GLN A 77 11.15 -14.18 -7.28
C GLN A 77 10.76 -13.32 -8.48
N TRP A 78 10.72 -12.00 -8.28
CA TRP A 78 10.31 -11.05 -9.32
C TRP A 78 11.23 -11.05 -10.55
N THR A 79 12.50 -11.42 -10.39
CA THR A 79 13.50 -11.46 -11.48
C THR A 79 13.13 -12.42 -12.60
N LEU A 80 12.37 -13.48 -12.30
CA LEU A 80 11.84 -14.42 -13.29
C LEU A 80 10.67 -13.83 -14.10
N HIS A 81 10.10 -12.72 -13.64
CA HIS A 81 8.96 -12.03 -14.24
C HIS A 81 9.32 -10.65 -14.81
N SER A 82 10.61 -10.28 -14.82
CA SER A 82 11.09 -8.96 -15.24
C SER A 82 10.67 -8.58 -16.67
N THR A 83 10.61 -9.56 -17.57
CA THR A 83 10.15 -9.36 -18.96
C THR A 83 8.66 -9.08 -19.09
N SER A 84 7.87 -9.42 -18.06
CA SER A 84 6.43 -9.18 -18.00
C SER A 84 6.08 -7.86 -17.29
N LEU A 85 7.08 -7.17 -16.72
CA LEU A 85 6.89 -5.87 -16.09
C LEU A 85 6.84 -4.78 -17.15
N LEU A 86 5.62 -4.36 -17.49
CA LEU A 86 5.37 -3.23 -18.38
C LEU A 86 5.19 -1.94 -17.57
N GLN A 87 5.31 -0.80 -18.24
CA GLN A 87 5.07 0.54 -17.68
C GLN A 87 3.95 0.61 -16.62
N ASP A 88 2.78 0.05 -16.94
CA ASP A 88 1.58 0.15 -16.11
C ASP A 88 1.67 -0.64 -14.80
N ASN A 89 2.67 -1.50 -14.67
CA ASN A 89 3.01 -2.28 -13.49
C ASN A 89 4.03 -1.61 -12.58
N LEU A 90 4.56 -0.45 -12.98
CA LEU A 90 5.56 0.31 -12.21
C LEU A 90 5.00 1.71 -11.90
N TYR A 91 5.47 2.29 -10.80
CA TYR A 91 5.31 3.71 -10.51
C TYR A 91 6.51 4.22 -9.72
N ALA A 92 6.78 5.50 -9.87
CA ALA A 92 7.78 6.25 -9.11
C ALA A 92 7.26 7.69 -9.00
N VAL A 93 7.19 8.20 -7.77
CA VAL A 93 6.52 9.46 -7.46
C VAL A 93 7.41 10.28 -6.53
N PRO A 94 7.66 11.57 -6.81
CA PRO A 94 8.39 12.45 -5.90
C PRO A 94 7.66 12.60 -4.56
N THR A 95 8.39 12.74 -3.45
CA THR A 95 7.75 12.88 -2.14
C THR A 95 6.88 14.16 -2.10
N PRO A 96 5.57 14.04 -1.83
CA PRO A 96 4.68 15.19 -1.72
C PRO A 96 5.15 16.18 -0.65
N PRO A 97 4.95 17.50 -0.82
CA PRO A 97 5.40 18.52 0.13
C PRO A 97 5.01 18.24 1.59
N GLU A 98 3.79 17.76 1.81
CA GLU A 98 3.23 17.39 3.12
C GLU A 98 3.98 16.25 3.81
N HIS A 99 4.69 15.42 3.02
CA HIS A 99 5.40 14.26 3.52
C HIS A 99 6.93 14.39 3.49
N ARG A 100 7.49 15.50 3.01
CA ARG A 100 8.96 15.72 2.93
C ARG A 100 9.70 15.58 4.26
N ASN A 101 9.03 15.89 5.37
CA ASN A 101 9.61 15.78 6.72
C ASN A 101 9.05 14.58 7.49
N SER A 102 8.30 13.70 6.83
CA SER A 102 7.78 12.49 7.45
C SER A 102 8.92 11.53 7.79
N HIS A 103 8.77 10.80 8.88
CA HIS A 103 9.66 9.68 9.20
C HIS A 103 9.60 8.62 8.10
N ILE A 104 10.71 7.94 7.81
CA ILE A 104 10.81 6.91 6.75
C ILE A 104 9.68 5.88 6.82
N ASN A 105 9.36 5.35 8.01
CA ASN A 105 8.23 4.43 8.22
C ASN A 105 6.87 4.95 7.72
N VAL A 106 6.63 6.27 7.71
CA VAL A 106 5.40 6.85 7.14
C VAL A 106 5.46 6.81 5.62
N LEU A 107 6.62 7.14 5.03
CA LEU A 107 6.83 7.10 3.58
C LEU A 107 6.72 5.68 3.01
N GLU A 108 7.16 4.69 3.78
CA GLU A 108 7.07 3.28 3.43
C GLU A 108 5.62 2.82 3.32
N VAL A 109 4.80 3.19 4.30
CA VAL A 109 3.36 2.88 4.27
C VAL A 109 2.64 3.74 3.22
N LEU A 110 3.11 4.96 2.98
CA LEU A 110 2.62 5.82 1.89
C LEU A 110 2.86 5.15 0.53
N ALA A 111 4.04 4.57 0.30
CA ALA A 111 4.37 3.85 -0.92
C ALA A 111 3.34 2.73 -1.16
N ILE A 112 3.08 1.89 -0.16
CA ILE A 112 2.10 0.80 -0.25
C ILE A 112 0.69 1.36 -0.47
N SER A 113 0.29 2.41 0.26
CA SER A 113 -1.02 3.03 0.11
C SER A 113 -1.24 3.60 -1.30
N ASP A 114 -0.23 4.24 -1.89
CA ASP A 114 -0.30 4.78 -3.24
C ASP A 114 -0.38 3.67 -4.30
N ALA A 115 0.36 2.57 -4.12
CA ALA A 115 0.22 1.38 -4.96
C ALA A 115 -1.22 0.83 -4.95
N PHE A 116 -1.85 0.77 -3.78
CA PHE A 116 -3.26 0.37 -3.66
C PHE A 116 -4.18 1.35 -4.38
N ALA A 117 -4.01 2.66 -4.17
CA ALA A 117 -4.79 3.69 -4.86
C ALA A 117 -4.72 3.54 -6.40
N ARG A 118 -3.56 3.14 -6.94
CA ARG A 118 -3.35 2.92 -8.38
C ARG A 118 -3.93 1.61 -8.90
N TRP A 119 -3.75 0.52 -8.16
CA TRP A 119 -3.87 -0.82 -8.73
C TRP A 119 -4.88 -1.73 -8.06
N ALA A 120 -5.43 -1.39 -6.88
CA ALA A 120 -6.40 -2.25 -6.22
C ALA A 120 -7.61 -2.63 -7.11
N PRO A 121 -8.16 -1.74 -7.98
CA PRO A 121 -9.22 -2.16 -8.90
C PRO A 121 -8.82 -3.28 -9.86
N ARG A 122 -7.52 -3.39 -10.22
CA ARG A 122 -6.97 -4.48 -11.05
C ARG A 122 -6.78 -5.78 -10.27
N TRP A 123 -6.69 -5.70 -8.95
CA TRP A 123 -6.48 -6.82 -8.03
C TRP A 123 -7.76 -7.31 -7.37
N GLN A 124 -8.92 -6.76 -7.77
CA GLN A 124 -10.21 -7.06 -7.15
C GLN A 124 -10.48 -8.58 -7.12
N HIS A 125 -10.97 -9.07 -5.98
CA HIS A 125 -11.19 -10.50 -5.70
C HIS A 125 -9.91 -11.37 -5.64
N GLY A 126 -8.73 -10.77 -5.82
CA GLY A 126 -7.44 -11.43 -5.83
C GLY A 126 -6.79 -11.51 -4.43
N ALA A 127 -5.56 -12.00 -4.41
CA ALA A 127 -4.67 -11.93 -3.26
C ALA A 127 -3.47 -11.04 -3.60
N VAL A 128 -3.14 -10.11 -2.70
CA VAL A 128 -1.96 -9.24 -2.83
C VAL A 128 -0.96 -9.61 -1.75
N HIS A 129 0.22 -10.04 -2.19
CA HIS A 129 1.38 -10.31 -1.36
C HIS A 129 2.30 -9.10 -1.38
N ILE A 130 2.36 -8.38 -0.26
CA ILE A 130 3.16 -7.17 -0.10
C ILE A 130 4.55 -7.57 0.41
N HIS A 131 5.58 -7.26 -0.37
CA HIS A 131 6.97 -7.44 -0.02
C HIS A 131 7.57 -6.11 0.36
N THR A 132 8.16 -6.05 1.55
CA THR A 132 8.82 -4.85 2.07
C THR A 132 10.05 -5.26 2.87
N ASP A 133 11.12 -4.50 2.78
CA ASP A 133 12.29 -4.63 3.65
C ASP A 133 12.15 -3.82 4.94
N ASN A 134 11.07 -3.05 5.08
CA ASN A 134 10.76 -2.27 6.27
C ASN A 134 9.97 -3.09 7.31
N THR A 135 10.62 -3.35 8.45
CA THR A 135 10.02 -4.15 9.54
C THR A 135 8.82 -3.47 10.21
N VAL A 136 8.74 -2.13 10.18
CA VAL A 136 7.61 -1.39 10.75
C VAL A 136 6.40 -1.51 9.84
N ALA A 137 6.55 -1.32 8.53
CA ALA A 137 5.48 -1.53 7.56
C ALA A 137 4.95 -2.98 7.63
N LEU A 138 5.86 -3.96 7.68
CA LEU A 138 5.52 -5.37 7.87
C LEU A 138 4.69 -5.61 9.15
N ALA A 139 5.18 -5.14 10.30
CA ALA A 139 4.48 -5.30 11.57
C ALA A 139 3.09 -4.63 11.54
N GLY A 140 2.98 -3.49 10.85
CA GLY A 140 1.71 -2.80 10.61
C GLY A 140 0.72 -3.64 9.83
N LEU A 141 1.16 -4.23 8.71
CA LEU A 141 0.33 -5.08 7.86
C LEU A 141 -0.11 -6.35 8.59
N GLN A 142 0.80 -6.99 9.34
CA GLN A 142 0.50 -8.24 10.07
C GLN A 142 -0.47 -8.02 11.22
N ASN A 143 -0.31 -6.92 11.96
CA ASN A 143 -1.13 -6.62 13.14
C ASN A 143 -2.33 -5.72 12.83
N SER A 144 -2.44 -5.23 11.59
CA SER A 144 -3.46 -4.25 11.15
C SER A 144 -3.47 -2.97 11.98
N VAL A 145 -2.34 -2.59 12.57
CA VAL A 145 -2.21 -1.38 13.39
C VAL A 145 -0.78 -0.85 13.39
N LEU A 146 -0.64 0.47 13.34
CA LEU A 146 0.63 1.18 13.50
C LEU A 146 0.50 2.30 14.53
N ALA A 147 1.65 2.75 15.04
CA ALA A 147 1.73 3.96 15.85
C ALA A 147 1.85 5.21 14.97
N GLY A 148 1.24 6.31 15.41
CA GLY A 148 1.42 7.62 14.80
C GLY A 148 0.77 7.77 13.41
N PRO A 149 1.25 8.72 12.58
CA PRO A 149 0.61 9.10 11.32
C PRO A 149 0.49 7.97 10.30
N ALA A 150 1.41 6.99 10.32
CA ALA A 150 1.39 5.84 9.40
C ALA A 150 0.13 4.98 9.54
N ASN A 151 -0.53 5.00 10.72
CA ASN A 151 -1.75 4.24 10.95
C ASN A 151 -2.93 4.71 10.10
N LEU A 152 -2.97 6.00 9.75
CA LEU A 152 -4.04 6.54 8.89
C LEU A 152 -3.94 5.96 7.48
N LEU A 153 -2.72 5.91 6.93
CA LEU A 153 -2.43 5.30 5.62
C LEU A 153 -2.73 3.80 5.62
N LEU A 154 -2.30 3.08 6.67
CA LEU A 154 -2.61 1.67 6.82
C LEU A 154 -4.12 1.41 6.86
N ARG A 155 -4.89 2.22 7.60
CA ARG A 155 -6.36 2.09 7.67
C ARG A 155 -7.04 2.33 6.33
N GLN A 156 -6.58 3.30 5.55
CA GLN A 156 -7.09 3.56 4.20
C GLN A 156 -6.82 2.35 3.29
N LEU A 157 -5.60 1.83 3.32
CA LEU A 157 -5.22 0.61 2.59
C LEU A 157 -6.08 -0.60 2.98
N LEU A 158 -6.26 -0.87 4.27
CA LEU A 158 -7.05 -2.01 4.75
C LEU A 158 -8.53 -1.89 4.33
N LEU A 159 -9.08 -0.69 4.36
CA LEU A 159 -10.45 -0.42 3.92
C LEU A 159 -10.61 -0.65 2.41
N GLN A 160 -9.64 -0.17 1.63
CA GLN A 160 -9.64 -0.35 0.18
C GLN A 160 -9.49 -1.83 -0.21
N ALA A 161 -8.62 -2.57 0.48
CA ALA A 161 -8.50 -4.00 0.28
C ALA A 161 -9.81 -4.73 0.62
N ALA A 162 -10.42 -4.39 1.75
CA ALA A 162 -11.67 -5.01 2.18
C ALA A 162 -12.85 -4.70 1.24
N SER A 163 -12.93 -3.49 0.68
CA SER A 163 -14.01 -3.09 -0.23
C SER A 163 -13.95 -3.76 -1.60
N LEU A 164 -12.75 -4.21 -1.99
CA LEU A 164 -12.48 -4.87 -3.26
C LEU A 164 -12.31 -6.40 -3.12
N ASP A 165 -12.61 -6.97 -1.94
CA ASP A 165 -12.43 -8.39 -1.64
C ASP A 165 -10.99 -8.87 -1.94
N ILE A 166 -10.02 -8.01 -1.61
CA ILE A 166 -8.59 -8.31 -1.76
C ILE A 166 -8.10 -8.98 -0.48
N TYR A 167 -7.54 -10.17 -0.62
CA TYR A 167 -6.86 -10.84 0.48
C TYR A 167 -5.43 -10.33 0.60
N LEU A 168 -5.04 -9.85 1.79
CA LEU A 168 -3.70 -9.32 2.03
C LEU A 168 -2.79 -10.34 2.70
N GLN A 169 -1.58 -10.44 2.18
CA GLN A 169 -0.44 -11.08 2.84
C GLN A 169 0.74 -10.13 2.83
N SER A 170 1.65 -10.29 3.78
CA SER A 170 2.89 -9.53 3.82
C SER A 170 4.07 -10.43 4.16
N SER A 171 5.22 -10.14 3.57
CA SER A 171 6.47 -10.79 3.91
C SER A 171 7.63 -9.82 3.88
N TRP A 172 8.58 -10.06 4.78
CA TRP A 172 9.84 -9.35 4.79
C TRP A 172 10.74 -9.88 3.67
N ILE A 173 11.43 -8.98 2.98
CA ILE A 173 12.51 -9.33 2.05
C ILE A 173 13.79 -8.56 2.40
N PRO A 174 14.98 -9.10 2.11
CA PRO A 174 16.22 -8.33 2.23
C PRO A 174 16.24 -7.15 1.24
N SER A 175 16.84 -6.01 1.63
CA SER A 175 16.99 -4.85 0.73
C SER A 175 17.75 -5.19 -0.56
N ALA A 176 18.70 -6.13 -0.50
CA ALA A 176 19.42 -6.64 -1.67
C ALA A 176 18.53 -7.38 -2.69
N GLU A 177 17.33 -7.80 -2.28
CA GLU A 177 16.32 -8.41 -3.15
C GLU A 177 15.24 -7.39 -3.61
N ASN A 178 15.16 -6.22 -2.97
CA ASN A 178 14.21 -5.13 -3.26
C ASN A 178 14.74 -4.09 -4.26
N VAL A 179 15.77 -4.43 -5.04
CA VAL A 179 16.56 -3.48 -5.85
C VAL A 179 15.75 -2.67 -6.87
N LEU A 180 14.70 -3.26 -7.46
CA LEU A 180 13.86 -2.53 -8.42
C LEU A 180 12.98 -1.49 -7.73
N ALA A 181 12.42 -1.81 -6.55
CA ALA A 181 11.62 -0.85 -5.81
C ALA A 181 12.51 0.30 -5.28
N ASP A 182 13.71 0.00 -4.79
CA ASP A 182 14.70 1.02 -4.37
C ASP A 182 15.12 1.92 -5.54
N ALA A 183 15.38 1.35 -6.72
CA ALA A 183 15.66 2.14 -7.92
C ALA A 183 14.48 3.06 -8.29
N LEU A 184 13.24 2.57 -8.20
CA LEU A 184 12.04 3.37 -8.46
C LEU A 184 11.85 4.49 -7.42
N SER A 185 12.06 4.21 -6.12
CA SER A 185 11.91 5.19 -5.04
C SER A 185 12.94 6.34 -5.14
N ARG A 186 14.11 6.03 -5.71
CA ARG A 186 15.21 6.99 -5.94
C ARG A 186 15.21 7.61 -7.33
N ALA A 187 14.28 7.22 -8.21
CA ALA A 187 14.27 7.61 -9.62
C ALA A 187 15.62 7.30 -10.34
N ASP A 188 16.25 6.17 -10.00
CA ASP A 188 17.46 5.66 -10.65
C ASP A 188 17.11 4.97 -11.99
N TRP A 189 16.79 5.81 -12.97
CA TRP A 189 16.33 5.35 -14.28
C TRP A 189 17.29 4.40 -15.00
N PRO A 190 18.63 4.61 -15.00
CA PRO A 190 19.55 3.64 -15.58
C PRO A 190 19.41 2.23 -15.00
N VAL A 191 19.21 2.11 -13.68
CA VAL A 191 19.00 0.81 -13.03
C VAL A 191 17.64 0.23 -13.42
N VAL A 192 16.57 1.04 -13.43
CA VAL A 192 15.23 0.58 -13.85
C VAL A 192 15.25 0.06 -15.31
N GLU A 193 15.90 0.76 -16.24
CA GLU A 193 16.05 0.33 -17.64
C GLU A 193 16.79 -1.01 -17.76
N SER A 194 17.85 -1.19 -16.96
CA SER A 194 18.62 -2.44 -16.95
C SER A 194 17.82 -3.62 -16.40
N LEU A 195 16.96 -3.39 -15.40
CA LEU A 195 16.18 -4.43 -14.74
C LEU A 195 14.89 -4.78 -15.49
N CYS A 196 14.28 -3.79 -16.15
CA CYS A 196 12.99 -3.91 -16.83
C CYS A 196 13.04 -3.29 -18.23
N PRO A 197 13.78 -3.90 -19.19
CA PRO A 197 14.02 -3.30 -20.51
C PRO A 197 12.75 -3.15 -21.37
N GLN A 198 11.65 -3.80 -20.99
CA GLN A 198 10.37 -3.71 -21.69
C GLN A 198 9.49 -2.53 -21.21
N ALA A 199 9.83 -1.91 -20.08
CA ALA A 199 9.07 -0.78 -19.54
C ALA A 199 9.48 0.53 -20.23
N SER A 200 8.49 1.35 -20.60
CA SER A 200 8.74 2.66 -21.22
C SER A 200 9.05 3.73 -20.17
N ILE A 201 10.32 3.95 -19.86
CA ILE A 201 10.71 4.89 -18.78
C ILE A 201 10.22 6.32 -19.00
N GLU A 202 10.07 6.77 -20.24
CA GLU A 202 9.48 8.08 -20.54
C GLU A 202 8.03 8.19 -20.04
N ALA A 203 7.26 7.10 -20.14
CA ALA A 203 5.92 7.04 -19.58
C ALA A 203 5.93 7.02 -18.04
N LEU A 204 6.92 6.38 -17.39
CA LEU A 204 7.07 6.44 -15.92
C LEU A 204 7.33 7.86 -15.45
N LYS A 205 8.24 8.58 -16.12
CA LYS A 205 8.63 9.95 -15.74
C LYS A 205 7.48 10.95 -15.85
N THR A 206 6.50 10.69 -16.73
CA THR A 206 5.38 11.59 -16.99
C THR A 206 4.11 11.26 -16.20
N ALA A 207 4.04 10.05 -15.61
CA ALA A 207 2.90 9.58 -14.81
C ALA A 207 3.01 9.91 -13.31
N GLY A 208 4.12 10.52 -12.88
CA GLY A 208 4.43 10.90 -11.49
C GLY A 208 4.09 12.34 -11.15
#